data_AF-A0A017RZW3-F1
#
_entry.id   AF-A0A017RZW3-F1
#
_cell.length_a   1.000
_cell.length_b   1.000
_cell.length_c   1.000
_cell.angle_alpha   90.00
_cell.angle_beta   90.00
_cell.angle_gamma   90.00
#
_symmetry.space_group_name_H-M   'P 1'
#
loop_
_entity.id
_entity.type
_entity.pdbx_description
1 polymer ?
#
loop_
_entity_poly.entity_id
_entity_poly.type
_entity_poly.pdbx_seq_one_letter_code
_entity_poly.pdbx_strand_id
1 'polypeptide(L)'
;AAIGAAPFQRHLKKKDTEIFITSLSEIDRIIEEKRAEERHGEDCQEQELVQQLLPQQYQEYADVFSKAASDELPPRRANDYRIELEEGKTGESAVSYSPLYKQTNEELEAARD
;
A
#
# COMPACT_ATOMS: atom_id res chain seq x y z
N ALA A 1 -4.28 27.21 7.23
CA ALA A 1 -4.90 28.46 7.73
C ALA A 1 -5.81 28.12 8.90
N ALA A 2 -5.75 28.87 10.00
CA ALA A 2 -6.60 28.63 11.18
C ALA A 2 -7.61 29.77 11.34
N ILE A 3 -8.90 29.45 11.41
CA ILE A 3 -9.97 30.40 11.72
C ILE A 3 -10.30 30.34 13.21
N GLY A 4 -10.49 31.52 13.83
CA GLY A 4 -10.93 31.60 15.22
C GLY A 4 -12.40 31.20 15.39
N ALA A 5 -12.81 30.93 16.64
CA ALA A 5 -14.16 30.45 16.98
C ALA A 5 -15.29 31.45 16.58
N ALA A 6 -15.14 32.74 16.86
CA ALA A 6 -16.17 33.73 16.54
C ALA A 6 -16.39 33.92 15.00
N PRO A 7 -15.33 34.00 14.17
CA PRO A 7 -15.46 33.94 12.72
C PRO A 7 -16.14 32.66 12.21
N PHE A 8 -15.76 31.50 12.76
CA PHE A 8 -16.37 30.20 12.41
C PHE A 8 -17.87 30.18 12.69
N GLN A 9 -18.28 30.69 13.86
CA GLN A 9 -19.69 30.75 14.24
C GLN A 9 -20.52 31.75 13.42
N ARG A 10 -19.89 32.79 12.87
CA ARG A 10 -20.53 33.69 11.90
C ARG A 10 -20.71 33.01 10.54
N HIS A 11 -19.76 32.19 10.12
CA HIS A 11 -19.87 31.38 8.90
C HIS A 11 -20.95 30.31 9.00
N LEU A 12 -21.12 29.69 10.17
CA LEU A 12 -22.21 28.75 10.48
C LEU A 12 -23.62 29.29 10.23
N LYS A 13 -23.80 30.63 10.23
CA LYS A 13 -25.12 31.27 10.08
C LYS A 13 -25.37 31.85 8.68
N LYS A 14 -24.40 31.75 7.77
CA LYS A 14 -24.54 32.26 6.40
C LYS A 14 -25.26 31.23 5.53
N LYS A 15 -26.24 31.68 4.74
CA LYS A 15 -27.00 30.82 3.82
C LYS A 15 -26.18 30.33 2.62
N ASP A 16 -25.09 31.03 2.29
CA ASP A 16 -24.21 30.69 1.16
C ASP A 16 -23.02 29.80 1.60
N THR A 17 -23.05 29.21 2.79
CA THR A 17 -21.96 28.40 3.33
C THR A 17 -22.45 27.01 3.67
N GLU A 18 -21.91 26.02 2.97
CA GLU A 18 -22.15 24.61 3.23
C GLU A 18 -21.04 24.06 4.13
N ILE A 19 -21.43 23.28 5.14
CA ILE A 19 -20.52 22.85 6.20
C ILE A 19 -20.54 21.34 6.24
N PHE A 20 -19.34 20.76 6.11
CA PHE A 20 -19.12 19.33 6.21
C PHE A 20 -18.36 19.06 7.51
N ILE A 21 -18.79 18.02 8.21
CA ILE A 21 -18.09 17.49 9.38
C ILE A 21 -17.72 16.06 9.02
N THR A 22 -16.44 15.74 9.13
CA THR A 22 -15.93 14.38 8.95
C THR A 22 -14.82 14.13 9.98
N SER A 23 -14.57 12.87 10.28
CA SER A 23 -13.47 12.45 11.16
C SER A 23 -12.26 11.99 10.33
N LEU A 24 -11.05 12.06 10.89
CA LEU A 24 -9.85 11.53 10.22
C LEU A 24 -10.02 10.04 9.86
N SER A 25 -10.59 9.24 10.78
CA SER A 25 -10.87 7.83 10.54
C SER A 25 -11.84 7.57 9.38
N GLU A 26 -12.79 8.48 9.15
CA GLU A 26 -13.74 8.37 8.04
C GLU A 26 -13.05 8.72 6.72
N ILE A 27 -12.17 9.73 6.72
CA ILE A 27 -11.31 10.06 5.57
C ILE A 27 -10.42 8.86 5.23
N ASP A 28 -9.71 8.31 6.21
CA ASP A 28 -8.80 7.17 6.00
C ASP A 28 -9.53 5.97 5.42
N ARG A 29 -10.73 5.65 5.96
CA ARG A 29 -11.56 4.56 5.45
C ARG A 29 -12.00 4.77 4.00
N ILE A 30 -12.44 5.99 3.65
CA ILE A 30 -12.85 6.31 2.28
C ILE A 30 -11.66 6.23 1.31
N ILE A 31 -10.47 6.65 1.75
CA ILE A 31 -9.24 6.52 0.95
C ILE A 31 -8.93 5.05 0.71
N GLU A 32 -9.01 4.21 1.75
CA GLU A 32 -8.74 2.77 1.64
C GLU A 32 -9.75 2.07 0.72
N GLU A 33 -11.04 2.41 0.83
CA GLU A 33 -12.11 1.89 -0.04
C GLU A 33 -11.88 2.27 -1.51
N LYS A 34 -11.59 3.54 -1.79
CA LYS A 34 -11.28 3.99 -3.16
C LYS A 34 -10.05 3.29 -3.74
N ARG A 35 -8.99 3.16 -2.94
CA ARG A 35 -7.80 2.42 -3.37
C ARG A 35 -8.11 0.94 -3.62
N ALA A 36 -9.01 0.34 -2.84
CA ALA A 36 -9.42 -1.05 -3.06
C ALA A 36 -10.24 -1.20 -4.35
N GLU A 37 -11.14 -0.25 -4.65
CA GLU A 37 -11.88 -0.20 -5.91
C GLU A 37 -10.95 -0.03 -7.12
N GLU A 38 -9.96 0.87 -7.01
CA GLU A 38 -8.93 1.06 -8.04
C GLU A 38 -8.13 -0.22 -8.29
N ARG A 39 -7.62 -0.86 -7.23
CA ARG A 39 -6.91 -2.15 -7.35
C ARG A 39 -7.78 -3.23 -8.00
N HIS A 40 -9.04 -3.33 -7.60
CA HIS A 40 -9.95 -4.32 -8.19
C HIS A 40 -10.20 -4.06 -9.69
N GLY A 41 -10.32 -2.79 -10.08
CA GLY A 41 -10.44 -2.40 -11.48
C GLY A 41 -9.20 -2.74 -12.31
N GLU A 42 -8.01 -2.57 -11.73
CA GLU A 42 -6.73 -2.96 -12.35
C GLU A 42 -6.65 -4.48 -12.55
N ASP A 43 -6.99 -5.27 -11.53
CA ASP A 43 -6.96 -6.73 -11.58
C ASP A 43 -7.88 -7.28 -12.69
N CYS A 44 -9.09 -6.71 -12.85
CA CYS A 44 -10.01 -7.11 -13.92
C CYS A 44 -9.45 -6.79 -15.31
N GLN A 45 -8.82 -5.62 -15.49
CA GLN A 45 -8.20 -5.24 -16.76
C GLN A 45 -7.01 -6.13 -17.11
N GLU A 46 -6.21 -6.49 -16.11
CA GLU A 46 -5.08 -7.40 -16.28
C GLU A 46 -5.53 -8.80 -16.71
N GLN A 47 -6.55 -9.35 -16.07
CA GLN A 47 -7.11 -10.66 -16.45
C GLN A 47 -7.61 -10.68 -17.89
N GLU A 48 -8.22 -9.58 -18.36
CA GLU A 48 -8.66 -9.44 -19.74
C GLU A 48 -7.47 -9.39 -20.71
N LEU A 49 -6.41 -8.65 -20.37
CA LEU A 49 -5.17 -8.58 -21.14
C LEU A 49 -4.47 -9.94 -21.25
N VAL A 50 -4.40 -10.70 -20.15
CA VAL A 50 -3.83 -12.05 -20.14
C VAL A 50 -4.61 -12.94 -21.11
N GLN A 51 -5.93 -12.93 -21.08
CA GLN A 51 -6.74 -13.76 -22.00
C GLN A 51 -6.55 -13.38 -23.48
N GLN A 52 -6.34 -12.10 -23.78
CA GLN A 52 -6.16 -11.61 -25.16
C GLN A 52 -4.75 -11.87 -25.71
N LEU A 53 -3.72 -11.70 -24.89
CA LEU A 53 -2.32 -11.71 -25.32
C LEU A 53 -1.67 -13.09 -25.21
N LEU A 54 -2.18 -13.95 -24.31
CA LEU A 54 -1.54 -15.21 -24.02
C LEU A 54 -1.71 -16.20 -25.18
N PRO A 55 -0.61 -16.74 -25.74
CA PRO A 55 -0.68 -17.76 -26.78
C PRO A 55 -1.49 -18.98 -26.33
N GLN A 56 -2.19 -19.62 -27.27
CA GLN A 56 -3.11 -20.74 -26.98
C GLN A 56 -2.46 -21.89 -26.20
N GLN A 57 -1.18 -22.18 -26.46
CA GLN A 57 -0.41 -23.21 -25.76
C GLN A 57 -0.20 -22.93 -24.26
N TYR A 58 -0.38 -21.68 -23.83
CA TYR A 58 -0.20 -21.25 -22.44
C TYR A 58 -1.52 -20.89 -21.75
N GLN A 59 -2.67 -20.97 -22.42
CA GLN A 59 -3.98 -20.66 -21.82
C GLN A 59 -4.29 -21.49 -20.57
N GLU A 60 -3.78 -22.72 -20.49
CA GLU A 60 -3.91 -23.56 -19.29
C GLU A 60 -3.19 -22.98 -18.07
N TYR A 61 -2.15 -22.17 -18.29
CA TYR A 61 -1.35 -21.51 -17.25
C TYR A 61 -1.74 -20.03 -17.08
N ALA A 62 -2.93 -19.60 -17.50
CA ALA A 62 -3.33 -18.19 -17.37
C ALA A 62 -3.30 -17.70 -15.90
N ASP A 63 -3.47 -18.61 -14.95
CA ASP A 63 -3.38 -18.36 -13.51
C ASP A 63 -2.00 -17.90 -13.06
N VAL A 64 -0.91 -18.40 -13.66
CA VAL A 64 0.46 -18.02 -13.27
C VAL A 64 0.82 -16.59 -13.69
N PHE A 65 0.02 -15.97 -14.56
CA PHE A 65 0.21 -14.58 -14.99
C PHE A 65 -0.57 -13.58 -14.15
N SER A 66 -1.27 -14.01 -13.10
CA SER A 66 -1.96 -13.11 -12.18
C SER A 66 -0.98 -12.37 -11.28
N LYS A 67 -0.93 -11.04 -11.39
CA LYS A 67 -0.18 -10.15 -10.51
C LYS A 67 -0.63 -10.26 -9.06
N ALA A 68 -1.94 -10.27 -8.81
CA ALA A 68 -2.50 -10.42 -7.47
C ALA A 68 -1.97 -11.69 -6.78
N ALA A 69 -1.92 -12.83 -7.50
CA ALA A 69 -1.35 -14.06 -6.97
C ALA A 69 0.19 -14.00 -6.80
N SER A 70 0.88 -13.20 -7.61
CA SER A 70 2.33 -12.97 -7.49
C SER A 70 2.71 -12.15 -6.25
N ASP A 71 1.84 -11.27 -5.79
CA ASP A 71 2.07 -10.44 -4.60
C ASP A 71 1.89 -11.23 -3.29
N GLU A 72 1.28 -12.42 -3.35
CA GLU A 72 1.14 -13.31 -2.21
C GLU A 72 2.43 -14.10 -1.93
N LEU A 73 3.00 -13.91 -0.73
CA LEU A 73 4.16 -14.69 -0.30
C LEU A 73 3.79 -16.18 -0.16
N PRO A 74 4.62 -17.10 -0.69
CA PRO A 74 4.38 -18.52 -0.53
C PRO A 74 4.45 -18.93 0.95
N PRO A 75 3.73 -19.98 1.36
CA PRO A 75 3.77 -20.48 2.72
C PRO A 75 5.17 -20.97 3.08
N ARG A 76 5.52 -20.83 4.38
CA ARG A 76 6.80 -21.29 4.91
C ARG A 76 7.04 -22.76 4.59
N ARG A 77 8.14 -23.07 3.93
CA ARG A 77 8.53 -24.42 3.54
C ARG A 77 9.48 -25.02 4.58
N ALA A 78 9.58 -26.34 4.57
CA ALA A 78 10.55 -27.05 5.41
C ALA A 78 12.01 -26.70 5.06
N ASN A 79 12.25 -26.31 3.80
CA ASN A 79 13.58 -25.94 3.28
C ASN A 79 13.92 -24.45 3.45
N ASP A 80 13.06 -23.67 4.10
CA ASP A 80 13.37 -22.26 4.36
C ASP A 80 14.52 -22.21 5.36
N TYR A 81 15.63 -21.61 4.93
CA TYR A 81 16.84 -21.55 5.74
C TYR A 81 16.62 -20.67 6.96
N ARG A 82 16.79 -21.26 8.14
CA ARG A 82 16.89 -20.50 9.38
C ARG A 82 18.30 -19.93 9.48
N ILE A 83 18.41 -18.61 9.45
CA ILE A 83 19.66 -17.92 9.77
C ILE A 83 19.78 -17.86 11.29
N GLU A 84 20.73 -18.59 11.85
CA GLU A 84 21.01 -18.58 13.28
C GLU A 84 21.97 -17.44 13.61
N LEU A 85 21.66 -16.69 14.67
CA LEU A 85 22.56 -15.66 15.18
C LEU A 85 23.62 -16.31 16.06
N GLU A 86 24.84 -15.77 16.01
CA GLU A 86 25.91 -16.20 16.90
C GLU A 86 25.54 -15.96 18.38
N GLU A 87 26.07 -16.79 19.27
CA GLU A 87 25.78 -16.73 20.70
C GLU A 87 26.17 -15.35 21.29
N GLY A 88 25.24 -14.73 22.05
CA GLY A 88 25.42 -13.39 22.62
C GLY A 88 25.10 -12.23 21.67
N LYS A 89 24.76 -12.48 20.40
CA LYS A 89 24.30 -11.46 19.46
C LYS A 89 22.77 -11.40 19.40
N THR A 90 22.19 -10.35 19.97
CA THR A 90 20.77 -9.99 19.74
C THR A 90 20.64 -9.16 18.46
N GLY A 91 19.47 -9.13 17.82
CA GLY A 91 19.24 -8.34 16.60
C GLY A 91 19.65 -6.87 16.75
N GLU A 92 19.40 -6.29 17.92
CA GLU A 92 19.80 -4.91 18.27
C GLU A 92 21.31 -4.73 18.46
N SER A 93 22.02 -5.78 18.89
CA SER A 93 23.48 -5.75 19.11
C SER A 93 24.27 -6.11 17.84
N ALA A 94 23.69 -6.91 16.95
CA ALA A 94 24.32 -7.40 15.72
C ALA A 94 24.08 -6.45 14.54
N VAL A 95 22.89 -5.86 14.45
CA VAL A 95 22.51 -4.92 13.40
C VAL A 95 22.82 -3.52 13.93
N SER A 96 24.09 -3.10 13.81
CA SER A 96 24.45 -1.70 14.06
C SER A 96 23.65 -0.79 13.11
N TYR A 97 23.26 0.40 13.57
CA TYR A 97 22.63 1.42 12.73
C TYR A 97 23.48 1.67 11.49
N SER A 98 23.06 1.11 10.35
CA SER A 98 23.65 1.38 9.04
C SER A 98 22.84 2.51 8.43
N PRO A 99 23.39 3.72 8.36
CA PRO A 99 22.64 4.84 7.82
C PRO A 99 22.39 4.57 6.34
N LEU A 100 21.17 4.86 5.88
CA LEU A 100 20.80 4.79 4.47
C LEU A 100 21.57 5.88 3.70
N TYR A 101 22.82 5.57 3.37
CA TYR A 101 23.69 6.52 2.70
C TYR A 101 23.46 6.45 1.19
N LYS A 102 23.18 7.62 0.61
CA LYS A 102 23.10 7.89 -0.84
C LYS A 102 21.84 7.39 -1.55
N GLN A 103 20.73 7.23 -0.85
CA GLN A 103 19.45 7.11 -1.52
C GLN A 103 18.95 8.50 -1.95
N THR A 104 18.44 8.58 -3.17
CA THR A 104 17.68 9.72 -3.64
C THR A 104 16.34 9.80 -2.89
N ASN A 105 15.66 10.95 -2.97
CA ASN A 105 14.34 11.10 -2.34
C ASN A 105 13.33 10.07 -2.86
N GLU A 106 13.39 9.74 -4.15
CA GLU A 106 12.52 8.73 -4.77
C GLU A 106 12.77 7.33 -4.20
N GLU A 107 14.05 6.95 -4.03
CA GLU A 107 14.42 5.65 -3.43
C GLU A 107 14.02 5.56 -1.95
N LEU A 108 14.09 6.69 -1.23
CA LEU A 108 13.65 6.76 0.17
C LEU A 108 12.13 6.65 0.30
N GLU A 109 11.37 7.24 -0.62
CA GLU A 109 9.92 7.10 -0.66
C GLU A 109 9.51 5.66 -1.01
N ALA A 110 10.16 5.05 -2.01
CA ALA A 110 9.90 3.67 -2.39
C ALA A 110 10.25 2.63 -1.32
N ALA A 111 11.29 2.88 -0.50
CA ALA A 111 11.70 1.98 0.57
C ALA A 111 10.83 2.08 1.85
N ARG A 112 9.96 3.09 1.94
CA ARG A 112 9.07 3.30 3.08
C ARG A 112 7.80 2.45 2.99
N ASP A 113 7.32 2.23 1.77
CA ASP A 113 6.07 1.52 1.46
C ASP A 113 6.31 0.01 1.31
#